data_AF-A0A914V3I1-F1
#
_entry.id   AF-A0A914V3I1-F1
#
_cell.length_a   1.000
_cell.length_b   1.000
_cell.length_c   1.000
_cell.angle_alpha   90.00
_cell.angle_beta   90.00
_cell.angle_gamma   90.00
#
_symmetry.space_group_name_H-M   'P 1'
#
loop_
_entity.id
_entity.type
_entity.pdbx_description
1 polymer ?
#
loop_
_entity_poly.entity_id
_entity_poly.type
_entity_poly.pdbx_seq_one_letter_code
_entity_poly.pdbx_strand_id
1 'polypeptide(L)'
;MFDDTDYVPRGFVNVAVDLCRYEFDTLVVEGMFLLHRYHSSFEDMFSRAMQTQLLITERSKEVHAIVEKNLREIRLMLADRNIDAENSRNLKRILEEFSILCYMDGNRLGDAHPINQQILVNFGVLDDVIDILNGQVDIESDAVSDIYRNSFQLLMAMAHGNPIVQQRLFDRMFVFLKIE
;
A
#
# COMPACT_ATOMS: atom_id res chain seq x y z
N MET A 1 30.18 -12.00 8.91
CA MET A 1 30.32 -10.58 8.54
C MET A 1 30.46 -10.59 7.04
N PHE A 2 29.38 -10.30 6.32
CA PHE A 2 29.38 -10.37 4.85
C PHE A 2 30.05 -9.10 4.33
N ASP A 3 31.37 -9.17 4.18
CA ASP A 3 32.13 -8.17 3.43
C ASP A 3 31.78 -8.31 1.94
N ASP A 4 31.56 -7.17 1.30
CA ASP A 4 31.36 -6.99 -0.14
C ASP A 4 30.11 -7.66 -0.74
N THR A 5 28.94 -7.04 -0.53
CA THR A 5 27.89 -7.09 -1.56
C THR A 5 28.37 -6.27 -2.77
N ASP A 6 28.76 -6.94 -3.85
CA ASP A 6 29.20 -6.42 -5.17
C ASP A 6 28.24 -5.42 -5.86
N TYR A 7 27.15 -5.00 -5.21
CA TYR A 7 26.13 -4.11 -5.75
C TYR A 7 26.39 -2.62 -5.50
N VAL A 8 27.28 -2.26 -4.56
CA VAL A 8 27.57 -0.86 -4.22
C VAL A 8 29.01 -0.52 -4.61
N PRO A 9 29.25 0.54 -5.40
CA PRO A 9 30.60 0.91 -5.82
C PRO A 9 31.53 1.05 -4.61
N ARG A 10 32.70 0.40 -4.67
CA ARG A 10 33.76 0.57 -3.67
C ARG A 10 34.08 2.05 -3.52
N GLY A 11 33.69 2.65 -2.39
CA GLY A 11 33.83 4.08 -2.12
C GLY A 11 32.53 4.85 -1.92
N PHE A 12 31.35 4.26 -2.09
CA PHE A 12 30.06 4.92 -1.81
C PHE A 12 30.01 5.53 -0.41
N VAL A 13 30.40 4.77 0.60
CA VAL A 13 30.46 5.23 2.01
C VAL A 13 31.42 6.41 2.15
N ASN A 14 32.58 6.38 1.47
CA ASN A 14 33.55 7.45 1.54
C ASN A 14 33.03 8.74 0.88
N VAL A 15 32.32 8.62 -0.25
CA VAL A 15 31.68 9.76 -0.92
C VAL A 15 30.55 10.33 -0.06
N ALA A 16 29.71 9.48 0.55
CA ALA A 16 28.62 9.94 1.40
C ALA A 16 29.13 10.59 2.70
N VAL A 17 30.21 10.08 3.29
CA VAL A 17 30.91 10.72 4.42
C VAL A 17 31.55 12.04 4.01
N ASP A 18 32.08 12.13 2.79
CA ASP A 18 32.64 13.38 2.27
C ASP A 18 31.54 14.44 2.07
N LEU A 19 30.37 14.06 1.55
CA LEU A 19 29.20 14.93 1.42
C LEU A 19 28.75 15.53 2.77
N CYS A 20 28.93 14.80 3.87
CA CYS A 20 28.61 15.27 5.22
C CYS A 20 29.60 16.31 5.77
N ARG A 21 30.72 16.57 5.08
CA ARG A 21 31.76 17.53 5.51
C ARG A 21 31.64 18.90 4.84
N TYR A 22 30.73 19.05 3.88
CA TYR A 22 30.48 20.34 3.21
C TYR A 22 29.65 21.26 4.12
N GLU A 23 29.86 22.57 4.01
CA GLU A 23 29.15 23.59 4.81
C GLU A 23 27.69 23.84 4.37
N PHE A 24 27.15 22.99 3.49
CA PHE A 24 25.79 23.08 3.01
C PHE A 24 24.90 22.09 3.75
N ASP A 25 24.04 22.60 4.64
CA ASP A 25 23.17 21.78 5.48
C ASP A 25 22.32 20.78 4.69
N THR A 26 21.83 21.15 3.51
CA THR A 26 21.06 20.24 2.64
C THR A 26 21.90 19.06 2.14
N LEU A 27 23.17 19.28 1.80
CA LEU A 27 24.08 18.20 1.38
C LEU A 27 24.47 17.29 2.55
N VAL A 28 24.62 17.86 3.75
CA VAL A 28 24.90 17.09 4.97
C VAL A 28 23.72 16.19 5.32
N VAL A 29 22.48 16.71 5.25
CA VAL A 29 21.26 15.94 5.51
C VAL A 29 21.10 14.80 4.52
N GLU A 30 21.26 15.05 3.22
CA GLU A 30 21.17 14.01 2.18
C GLU A 30 22.30 12.98 2.29
N GLY A 31 23.53 13.41 2.60
CA GLY A 31 24.66 12.53 2.84
C GLY A 31 24.43 11.60 4.04
N MET A 32 23.93 12.14 5.15
CA MET A 32 23.56 11.36 6.34
C MET A 32 22.40 10.41 6.07
N PHE A 33 21.41 10.83 5.29
CA PHE A 33 20.29 9.98 4.88
C PHE A 33 20.77 8.78 4.06
N LEU A 34 21.70 8.99 3.12
CA LEU A 34 22.30 7.93 2.31
C LEU A 34 23.12 6.94 3.16
N LEU A 35 23.90 7.43 4.13
CA LEU A 35 24.64 6.58 5.06
C LEU A 35 23.71 5.76 5.95
N HIS A 36 22.69 6.40 6.52
CA HIS A 36 21.67 5.72 7.31
C HIS A 36 21.00 4.59 6.50
N ARG A 37 20.57 4.89 5.27
CA ARG A 37 19.96 3.88 4.39
C ARG A 37 20.91 2.72 4.04
N TYR A 38 22.19 2.99 3.84
CA TYR A 38 23.18 1.95 3.56
C TYR A 38 23.37 1.01 4.76
N HIS A 39 23.51 1.56 5.96
CA HIS A 39 23.69 0.75 7.17
C HIS A 39 22.42 0.03 7.62
N SER A 40 21.24 0.62 7.39
CA SER A 40 19.94 -0.01 7.67
C SER A 40 19.47 -0.97 6.58
N SER A 41 20.20 -1.07 5.46
CA SER A 41 19.81 -1.87 4.30
C SER A 41 19.53 -3.35 4.60
N PHE A 42 20.23 -3.94 5.58
CA PHE A 42 20.00 -5.32 6.00
C PHE A 42 18.68 -5.51 6.74
N GLU A 43 18.31 -4.59 7.63
CA GLU A 43 17.01 -4.61 8.32
C GLU A 43 15.87 -4.30 7.36
N ASP A 44 16.09 -3.37 6.43
CA ASP A 44 15.15 -3.05 5.35
C ASP A 44 14.95 -4.25 4.42
N MET A 45 16.03 -4.97 4.08
CA MET A 45 15.94 -6.17 3.25
C MET A 45 15.18 -7.28 3.98
N PHE A 46 15.43 -7.48 5.27
CA PHE A 46 14.74 -8.51 6.06
C PHE A 46 13.25 -8.20 6.24
N SER A 47 12.91 -6.95 6.53
CA SER A 47 11.51 -6.50 6.63
C SER A 47 10.76 -6.61 5.30
N ARG A 48 11.41 -6.29 4.17
CA ARG A 48 10.85 -6.49 2.83
C ARG A 48 10.74 -7.97 2.46
N ALA A 49 11.72 -8.78 2.83
CA ALA A 49 11.68 -10.22 2.62
C ALA A 49 10.50 -10.87 3.36
N MET A 50 10.18 -10.40 4.57
CA MET A 50 9.00 -10.83 5.31
C MET A 50 7.67 -10.48 4.61
N GLN A 51 7.64 -9.39 3.83
CA GLN A 51 6.47 -9.00 3.02
C GLN A 51 6.42 -9.72 1.68
N THR A 52 7.48 -10.43 1.29
CA THR A 52 7.58 -11.07 -0.02
C THR A 52 6.77 -12.37 -0.02
N GLN A 53 5.69 -12.42 -0.80
CA GLN A 53 4.93 -13.65 -1.01
C GLN A 53 5.45 -14.42 -2.21
N LEU A 54 5.65 -15.73 -2.05
CA LEU A 54 5.89 -16.64 -3.16
C LEU A 54 4.57 -16.90 -3.90
N LEU A 55 4.40 -16.26 -5.06
CA LEU A 55 3.29 -16.52 -5.97
C LEU A 55 3.58 -17.78 -6.79
N ILE A 56 3.18 -18.93 -6.27
CA ILE A 56 3.49 -20.23 -6.87
C ILE A 56 2.48 -20.58 -7.99
N THR A 57 1.23 -20.15 -7.86
CA THR A 57 0.15 -20.51 -8.79
C THR A 57 -0.09 -19.42 -9.84
N GLU A 58 -0.43 -19.81 -11.07
CA GLU A 58 -0.77 -18.88 -12.16
C GLU A 58 -1.95 -17.98 -11.78
N ARG A 59 -2.96 -18.52 -11.09
CA ARG A 59 -4.09 -17.73 -10.56
C ARG A 59 -3.65 -16.61 -9.62
N SER A 60 -2.65 -16.84 -8.77
CA SER A 60 -2.13 -15.80 -7.87
C SER A 60 -1.31 -14.74 -8.61
N LYS A 61 -0.64 -15.10 -9.72
CA LYS A 61 0.03 -14.13 -10.61
C LYS A 61 -0.97 -13.24 -11.34
N GLU A 62 -2.06 -13.81 -11.83
CA GLU A 62 -3.14 -13.07 -12.47
C GLU A 62 -3.76 -12.06 -11.50
N VAL A 63 -4.09 -12.50 -10.28
CA VAL A 63 -4.59 -11.61 -9.22
C VAL A 63 -3.60 -10.50 -8.90
N HIS A 64 -2.30 -10.82 -8.78
CA HIS A 64 -1.26 -9.82 -8.56
C HIS A 64 -1.22 -8.78 -9.68
N ALA A 65 -1.25 -9.18 -10.95
CA ALA A 65 -1.24 -8.27 -12.09
C ALA A 65 -2.49 -7.38 -12.15
N ILE A 66 -3.66 -7.93 -11.82
CA ILE A 66 -4.92 -7.18 -11.74
C ILE A 66 -4.84 -6.13 -10.63
N VAL A 67 -4.38 -6.53 -9.44
CA VAL A 67 -4.23 -5.62 -8.30
C VAL A 67 -3.24 -4.51 -8.63
N GLU A 68 -2.06 -4.85 -9.17
CA GLU A 68 -1.05 -3.86 -9.54
C GLU A 68 -1.56 -2.81 -10.54
N LYS A 69 -2.25 -3.26 -11.60
CA LYS A 69 -2.82 -2.36 -12.60
C LYS A 69 -3.89 -1.45 -11.99
N ASN A 70 -4.87 -2.03 -11.30
CA ASN A 70 -5.99 -1.30 -10.74
C ASN A 70 -5.54 -0.32 -9.64
N LEU A 71 -4.52 -0.68 -8.88
CA LEU A 71 -4.01 0.15 -7.79
C LEU A 71 -3.18 1.33 -8.30
N ARG A 72 -2.46 1.15 -9.42
CA ARG A 72 -1.85 2.26 -10.14
C ARG A 72 -2.92 3.25 -10.62
N GLU A 73 -4.05 2.77 -11.14
CA GLU A 73 -5.17 3.63 -11.54
C GLU A 73 -5.74 4.41 -10.35
N ILE A 74 -5.97 3.77 -9.20
CA ILE A 74 -6.42 4.45 -7.99
C ILE A 74 -5.43 5.54 -7.58
N ARG A 75 -4.14 5.22 -7.46
CA ARG A 75 -3.13 6.20 -7.01
C ARG A 75 -3.00 7.40 -7.95
N LEU A 76 -3.21 7.19 -9.25
CA LEU A 76 -3.29 8.28 -10.22
C LEU A 76 -4.52 9.16 -9.98
N MET A 77 -5.69 8.56 -9.72
CA MET A 77 -6.91 9.30 -9.40
C MET A 77 -6.80 10.07 -8.08
N LEU A 78 -6.15 9.48 -7.06
CA LEU A 78 -5.90 10.14 -5.77
C LEU A 78 -4.94 11.34 -5.90
N ALA A 79 -3.98 11.26 -6.84
CA ALA A 79 -3.05 12.35 -7.08
C ALA A 79 -3.70 13.59 -7.72
N ASP A 80 -4.77 13.40 -8.51
CA ASP A 80 -5.49 14.49 -9.20
C ASP A 80 -6.37 15.33 -8.25
N ARG A 81 -6.61 14.84 -7.01
CA ARG A 81 -7.39 15.46 -5.90
C ARG A 81 -8.86 15.77 -6.18
N ASN A 82 -9.26 15.94 -7.44
CA ASN A 82 -10.65 16.07 -7.89
C ASN A 82 -11.05 14.83 -8.67
N ILE A 83 -12.03 14.08 -8.16
CA ILE A 83 -12.52 12.89 -8.84
C ILE A 83 -13.79 13.25 -9.62
N ASP A 84 -13.65 13.32 -10.95
CA ASP A 84 -14.78 13.45 -11.89
C ASP A 84 -15.78 12.28 -11.77
N ALA A 85 -17.02 12.49 -12.23
CA ALA A 85 -18.08 11.47 -12.26
C ALA A 85 -17.68 10.14 -12.95
N GLU A 86 -16.75 10.17 -13.92
CA GLU A 86 -16.24 8.97 -14.59
C GLU A 86 -15.19 8.25 -13.72
N ASN A 87 -14.27 9.00 -13.11
CA ASN A 87 -13.26 8.46 -12.19
C ASN A 87 -13.93 7.88 -10.93
N SER A 88 -15.01 8.49 -10.45
CA SER A 88 -15.83 7.98 -9.35
C SER A 88 -16.43 6.61 -9.65
N ARG A 89 -16.92 6.41 -10.89
CA ARG A 89 -17.44 5.11 -11.35
C ARG A 89 -16.34 4.06 -11.50
N ASN A 90 -15.17 4.45 -11.98
CA ASN A 90 -14.03 3.56 -12.09
C ASN A 90 -13.51 3.14 -10.71
N LEU A 91 -13.39 4.07 -9.78
CA LEU A 91 -13.00 3.80 -8.39
C LEU A 91 -13.99 2.83 -7.74
N LYS A 92 -15.30 3.06 -7.91
CA LYS A 92 -16.35 2.16 -7.44
C LYS A 92 -16.17 0.74 -7.97
N ARG A 93 -15.96 0.58 -9.28
CA ARG A 93 -15.73 -0.72 -9.92
C ARG A 93 -14.49 -1.42 -9.34
N ILE A 94 -13.39 -0.70 -9.18
CA ILE A 94 -12.13 -1.27 -8.66
C ILE A 94 -12.31 -1.73 -7.20
N LEU A 95 -12.96 -0.93 -6.36
CA LEU A 95 -13.24 -1.30 -4.96
C LEU A 95 -14.13 -2.55 -4.86
N GLU A 96 -15.13 -2.67 -5.73
CA GLU A 96 -15.98 -3.86 -5.82
C GLU A 96 -15.19 -5.09 -6.28
N GLU A 97 -14.32 -4.96 -7.30
CA GLU A 97 -13.42 -6.02 -7.77
C GLU A 97 -12.50 -6.50 -6.65
N PHE A 98 -11.88 -5.58 -5.90
CA PHE A 98 -11.02 -5.94 -4.76
C PHE A 98 -11.81 -6.63 -3.64
N SER A 99 -13.05 -6.21 -3.39
CA SER A 99 -13.90 -6.86 -2.38
C SER A 99 -14.24 -8.29 -2.78
N ILE A 100 -14.52 -8.53 -4.05
CA ILE A 100 -14.82 -9.87 -4.60
C ILE A 100 -13.58 -10.78 -4.51
N LEU A 101 -12.39 -10.26 -4.81
CA LEU A 101 -11.13 -11.02 -4.75
C LEU A 101 -10.78 -11.51 -3.33
N CYS A 102 -11.31 -10.87 -2.29
CA CYS A 102 -11.11 -11.28 -0.90
C CYS A 102 -11.88 -12.55 -0.52
N TYR A 103 -12.86 -12.99 -1.32
CA TYR A 103 -13.66 -14.18 -1.04
C TYR A 103 -13.29 -15.35 -1.95
N MET A 104 -13.42 -16.57 -1.43
CA MET A 104 -13.31 -17.79 -2.21
C MET A 104 -14.39 -17.83 -3.29
N ASP A 105 -14.01 -18.20 -4.51
CA ASP A 105 -14.87 -18.29 -5.71
C ASP A 105 -15.64 -17.00 -6.09
N GLY A 106 -15.22 -15.84 -5.58
CA GLY A 106 -15.82 -14.54 -5.92
C GLY A 106 -17.23 -14.34 -5.37
N ASN A 107 -17.71 -15.21 -4.49
CA ASN A 107 -19.00 -15.06 -3.83
C ASN A 107 -18.81 -14.42 -2.46
N ARG A 108 -19.47 -13.28 -2.22
CA ARG A 108 -19.46 -12.55 -0.93
C ARG A 108 -20.00 -13.36 0.27
N LEU A 109 -20.57 -14.54 0.01
CA LEU A 109 -21.07 -15.50 1.01
C LEU A 109 -20.08 -16.64 1.29
N GLY A 110 -18.96 -16.70 0.57
CA GLY A 110 -17.93 -17.72 0.73
C GLY A 110 -16.92 -17.39 1.83
N ASP A 111 -16.05 -18.35 2.12
CA ASP A 111 -14.95 -18.16 3.06
C ASP A 111 -13.94 -17.12 2.55
N ALA A 112 -13.18 -16.51 3.47
CA ALA A 112 -12.09 -15.60 3.13
C ALA A 112 -11.00 -16.31 2.30
N HIS A 113 -10.45 -15.61 1.31
CA HIS A 113 -9.29 -16.06 0.55
C HIS A 113 -8.00 -15.43 1.11
N PRO A 114 -7.30 -16.07 2.06
CA PRO A 114 -6.22 -15.46 2.82
C PRO A 114 -5.04 -15.01 1.95
N ILE A 115 -4.74 -15.74 0.86
CA ILE A 115 -3.65 -15.37 -0.06
C ILE A 115 -3.96 -14.05 -0.76
N ASN A 116 -5.17 -13.88 -1.33
CA ASN A 116 -5.55 -12.67 -2.04
C ASN A 116 -5.68 -11.47 -1.09
N GLN A 117 -6.22 -11.68 0.12
CA GLN A 117 -6.24 -10.65 1.16
C GLN A 117 -4.82 -10.19 1.51
N GLN A 118 -3.88 -11.12 1.64
CA GLN A 118 -2.49 -10.77 1.93
C GLN A 118 -1.80 -10.07 0.76
N ILE A 119 -2.12 -10.41 -0.49
CA ILE A 119 -1.67 -9.66 -1.67
C ILE A 119 -2.13 -8.21 -1.57
N LEU A 120 -3.42 -7.97 -1.29
CA LEU A 120 -3.96 -6.62 -1.14
C LEU A 120 -3.29 -5.85 0.01
N VAL A 121 -3.02 -6.50 1.14
CA VAL A 121 -2.29 -5.89 2.27
C VAL A 121 -0.86 -5.52 1.86
N ASN A 122 -0.16 -6.38 1.14
CA ASN A 122 1.22 -6.15 0.70
C ASN A 122 1.32 -5.00 -0.30
N PHE A 123 0.30 -4.80 -1.14
CA PHE A 123 0.23 -3.66 -2.07
C PHE A 123 -0.09 -2.31 -1.40
N GLY A 124 -0.49 -2.32 -0.13
CA GLY A 124 -0.87 -1.10 0.60
C GLY A 124 -2.32 -0.66 0.36
N VAL A 125 -3.19 -1.55 -0.17
CA VAL A 125 -4.61 -1.24 -0.43
C VAL A 125 -5.32 -0.70 0.82
N LEU A 126 -4.96 -1.25 1.99
CA LEU A 126 -5.54 -0.82 3.26
C LEU A 126 -5.26 0.66 3.55
N ASP A 127 -4.04 1.12 3.28
CA ASP A 127 -3.65 2.52 3.50
C ASP A 127 -4.35 3.42 2.48
N ASP A 128 -4.32 3.04 1.20
CA ASP A 128 -4.97 3.79 0.11
C ASP A 128 -6.49 3.96 0.36
N VAL A 129 -7.19 2.93 0.87
CA VAL A 129 -8.63 2.98 1.20
C VAL A 129 -8.90 3.87 2.42
N ILE A 130 -8.02 3.88 3.41
CA ILE A 130 -8.14 4.75 4.57
C ILE A 130 -7.96 6.21 4.17
N ASP A 131 -7.02 6.50 3.27
CA ASP A 131 -6.79 7.86 2.76
C ASP A 131 -8.00 8.37 1.98
N ILE A 132 -8.69 7.51 1.22
CA ILE A 132 -9.98 7.82 0.58
C ILE A 132 -11.04 8.18 1.64
N LEU A 133 -11.16 7.37 2.69
CA LEU A 133 -12.17 7.57 3.75
C LEU A 133 -11.90 8.80 4.62
N ASN A 134 -10.65 9.25 4.70
CA ASN A 134 -10.26 10.48 5.41
C ASN A 134 -10.62 11.76 4.65
N GLY A 135 -11.24 11.66 3.48
CA GLY A 135 -11.65 12.84 2.71
C GLY A 135 -10.47 13.66 2.19
N GLN A 136 -9.30 13.04 1.99
CA GLN A 136 -8.18 13.72 1.31
C GLN A 136 -8.46 14.01 -0.17
N VAL A 137 -9.64 13.64 -0.66
CA VAL A 137 -10.05 13.68 -2.05
C VAL A 137 -11.41 14.34 -2.14
N ASP A 138 -11.54 15.33 -3.03
CA ASP A 138 -12.80 16.02 -3.30
C ASP A 138 -13.61 15.17 -4.29
N ILE A 139 -14.64 14.51 -3.77
CA ILE A 139 -15.51 13.59 -4.53
C ILE A 139 -16.87 14.28 -4.71
N GLU A 140 -17.43 14.21 -5.91
CA GLU A 140 -18.78 14.72 -6.20
C GLU A 140 -19.82 14.18 -5.20
N SER A 141 -20.60 15.08 -4.59
CA SER A 141 -21.50 14.82 -3.46
C SER A 141 -22.45 13.61 -3.63
N ASP A 142 -22.87 13.29 -4.86
CA ASP A 142 -23.76 12.17 -5.15
C ASP A 142 -23.01 10.81 -5.22
N ALA A 143 -21.71 10.82 -5.54
CA ALA A 143 -20.87 9.63 -5.64
C ALA A 143 -20.15 9.27 -4.32
N VAL A 144 -20.04 10.23 -3.40
CA VAL A 144 -19.41 10.07 -2.07
C VAL A 144 -20.00 8.85 -1.36
N SER A 145 -21.31 8.82 -1.11
CA SER A 145 -21.95 7.78 -0.29
C SER A 145 -21.68 6.35 -0.80
N ASP A 146 -21.69 6.18 -2.12
CA ASP A 146 -21.42 4.89 -2.76
C ASP A 146 -19.95 4.46 -2.63
N ILE A 147 -19.01 5.39 -2.80
CA ILE A 147 -17.58 5.12 -2.68
C ILE A 147 -17.23 4.78 -1.23
N TYR A 148 -17.78 5.51 -0.26
CA TYR A 148 -17.57 5.22 1.17
C TYR A 148 -18.15 3.85 1.52
N ARG A 149 -19.37 3.53 1.08
CA ARG A 149 -19.99 2.22 1.32
C ARG A 149 -19.14 1.08 0.76
N ASN A 150 -18.63 1.21 -0.47
CA ASN A 150 -17.80 0.17 -1.08
C ASN A 150 -16.41 0.07 -0.46
N SER A 151 -15.85 1.19 0.00
CA SER A 151 -14.61 1.22 0.79
C SER A 151 -14.78 0.46 2.10
N PHE A 152 -15.87 0.70 2.85
CA PHE A 152 -16.18 -0.07 4.07
C PHE A 152 -16.44 -1.56 3.77
N GLN A 153 -17.10 -1.89 2.65
CA GLN A 153 -17.27 -3.29 2.25
C GLN A 153 -15.94 -3.98 1.95
N LEU A 154 -15.00 -3.29 1.31
CA LEU A 154 -13.65 -3.79 1.08
C LEU A 154 -12.89 -3.98 2.40
N LEU A 155 -12.97 -3.00 3.33
CA LEU A 155 -12.34 -3.13 4.64
C LEU A 155 -12.90 -4.32 5.44
N MET A 156 -14.21 -4.52 5.43
CA MET A 156 -14.82 -5.70 6.04
C MET A 156 -14.36 -7.01 5.38
N ALA A 157 -14.29 -7.03 4.05
CA ALA A 157 -13.84 -8.20 3.30
C ALA A 157 -12.36 -8.54 3.56
N MET A 158 -11.50 -7.52 3.73
CA MET A 158 -10.10 -7.70 4.10
C MET A 158 -9.92 -8.12 5.57
N ALA A 159 -10.79 -7.64 6.46
CA ALA A 159 -10.77 -8.00 7.88
C ALA A 159 -11.36 -9.38 8.17
N HIS A 160 -12.15 -9.93 7.25
CA HIS A 160 -12.80 -11.23 7.44
C HIS A 160 -11.76 -12.36 7.52
N GLY A 161 -11.63 -12.98 8.69
CA GLY A 161 -10.67 -14.07 8.92
C GLY A 161 -9.19 -13.67 8.98
N ASN A 162 -8.86 -12.37 8.92
CA ASN A 162 -7.48 -11.89 8.93
C ASN A 162 -7.17 -11.05 10.19
N PRO A 163 -6.48 -11.62 11.20
CA PRO A 163 -6.20 -10.93 12.46
C PRO A 163 -5.25 -9.73 12.30
N ILE A 164 -4.36 -9.76 11.30
CA ILE A 164 -3.40 -8.68 11.05
C ILE A 164 -4.14 -7.42 10.59
N VAL A 165 -5.08 -7.58 9.65
CA VAL A 165 -5.91 -6.47 9.15
C VAL A 165 -6.83 -5.96 10.25
N GLN A 166 -7.44 -6.85 11.03
CA GLN A 166 -8.28 -6.48 12.18
C GLN A 166 -7.52 -5.62 13.19
N GLN A 167 -6.30 -6.01 13.55
CA GLN A 167 -5.48 -5.23 14.49
C GLN A 167 -5.10 -3.86 13.91
N ARG A 168 -4.66 -3.80 12.64
CA ARG A 168 -4.34 -2.53 11.98
C ARG A 168 -5.55 -1.59 11.85
N LEU A 169 -6.74 -2.13 11.60
CA LEU A 169 -7.98 -1.35 11.59
C LEU A 169 -8.35 -0.87 12.99
N PHE A 170 -8.17 -1.71 14.01
CA PHE A 170 -8.42 -1.35 15.40
C PHE A 170 -7.50 -0.21 15.87
N ASP A 171 -6.21 -0.28 15.56
CA ASP A 171 -5.23 0.77 15.89
C ASP A 171 -5.61 2.12 15.26
N ARG A 172 -6.32 2.09 14.12
CA ARG A 172 -6.78 3.26 13.38
C ARG A 172 -8.27 3.56 13.60
N MET A 173 -8.93 2.89 14.54
CA MET A 173 -10.37 3.05 14.80
C MET A 173 -10.75 4.48 15.18
N PHE A 174 -9.86 5.20 15.86
CA PHE A 174 -10.05 6.60 16.22
C PHE A 174 -10.12 7.54 15.01
N VAL A 175 -9.56 7.15 13.87
CA VAL A 175 -9.62 7.92 12.63
C VAL A 175 -11.05 7.86 12.06
N PHE A 176 -11.67 6.68 12.07
CA PHE A 176 -13.05 6.51 11.61
C PHE A 176 -14.09 7.13 12.55
N LEU A 177 -13.79 7.20 13.86
CA LEU A 177 -14.67 7.82 14.87
C LEU A 177 -14.66 9.35 14.86
N LYS A 178 -13.74 9.98 14.12
CA LYS A 178 -13.66 11.45 13.96
C LYS A 178 -14.38 11.98 12.71
N ILE A 179 -15.07 11.11 11.98
CA ILE A 179 -15.90 11.52 10.85
C ILE A 179 -17.17 12.17 11.45
N GLU A 180 -17.10 13.47 11.72
CA GLU A 180 -18.24 14.38 11.97
C GLU A 180 -18.78 14.94 10.65
#